data_AF-A0A9Q9MN03-F1
#
_entry.id   AF-A0A9Q9MN03-F1
#
_cell.length_a   1.000
_cell.length_b   1.000
_cell.length_c   1.000
_cell.angle_alpha   90.00
_cell.angle_beta   90.00
_cell.angle_gamma   90.00
#
_symmetry.space_group_name_H-M   'P 1'
#
loop_
_entity.id
_entity.type
_entity.pdbx_description
1 polymer ?
#
loop_
_entity_poly.entity_id
_entity_poly.type
_entity_poly.pdbx_seq_one_letter_code
_entity_poly.pdbx_strand_id
1 'polypeptide(L)'
;MNWDAIGAVATAGATIIALVIWLSYTRRRARERTATRRLLAQVMMTPVGTAQLQIAKFRSTVAPQDGSTSVVQELANSHNARSLFAGYAQLVKVDLPSQFVDKADLFGETTSNRLAYTLSQVSRLHSVWSALGDLPDDADTHDIEQCLGVALLQIKESEEVIGEAFQALLMEGRASWKSQKR
;
A
#
# COMPACT_ATOMS: atom_id res chain seq x y z
N MET A 1 33.69 59.03 14.27
CA MET A 1 33.22 57.83 13.56
C MET A 1 32.58 56.91 14.58
N ASN A 2 31.27 56.67 14.47
CA ASN A 2 30.52 55.91 15.46
C ASN A 2 30.62 54.41 15.12
N TRP A 3 31.66 53.76 15.65
CA TRP A 3 32.02 52.37 15.35
C TRP A 3 30.91 51.36 15.74
N ASP A 4 30.10 51.69 16.74
CA ASP A 4 28.94 50.88 17.17
C ASP A 4 27.82 50.84 16.11
N ALA A 5 27.60 51.94 15.39
CA ALA A 5 26.61 51.98 14.30
C ALA A 5 27.05 51.13 13.10
N ILE A 6 28.37 51.06 12.84
CA ILE A 6 28.94 50.24 11.77
C ILE A 6 28.87 48.75 12.14
N GLY A 7 29.12 48.41 13.42
CA GLY A 7 28.97 47.05 13.94
C GLY A 7 27.51 46.55 13.92
N ALA A 8 26.55 47.40 14.29
CA ALA A 8 25.13 47.05 14.24
C ALA A 8 24.62 46.81 12.81
N VAL A 9 25.05 47.62 11.83
CA VAL A 9 24.69 47.44 10.41
C VAL A 9 25.32 46.17 9.83
N ALA A 10 26.57 45.85 10.19
CA ALA A 10 27.24 44.61 9.78
C ALA A 10 26.53 43.36 10.35
N THR A 11 26.08 43.43 11.61
CA THR A 11 25.39 42.32 12.28
C THR A 11 23.96 42.12 11.72
N ALA A 12 23.26 43.20 11.41
CA ALA A 12 21.94 43.16 10.76
C ALA A 12 22.01 42.64 9.31
N GLY A 13 23.07 42.98 8.56
CA GLY A 13 23.30 42.44 7.23
C GLY A 13 23.56 40.92 7.23
N ALA A 14 24.36 40.43 8.18
CA ALA A 14 24.67 39.01 8.31
C ALA A 14 23.44 38.16 8.67
N THR A 15 22.56 38.64 9.54
CA THR A 15 21.33 37.91 9.91
C THR A 15 20.34 37.82 8.75
N ILE A 16 20.20 38.87 7.95
CA ILE A 16 19.34 38.84 6.75
C ILE A 16 19.86 37.81 5.73
N ILE A 17 21.17 37.81 5.46
CA ILE A 17 21.81 36.84 4.55
C ILE A 17 21.62 35.40 5.06
N ALA A 18 21.84 35.16 6.36
CA ALA A 18 21.63 33.85 6.98
C ALA A 18 20.17 33.39 6.85
N LEU A 19 19.20 34.29 7.03
CA LEU A 19 17.77 33.99 6.93
C LEU A 19 17.38 33.67 5.48
N VAL A 20 17.91 34.38 4.49
CA VAL A 20 17.72 34.08 3.06
C VAL A 20 18.31 32.73 2.68
N ILE A 21 19.51 32.40 3.17
CA ILE A 21 20.15 31.09 2.95
C ILE A 21 19.31 29.98 3.60
N TRP A 22 18.87 30.16 4.84
CA TRP A 22 18.02 29.20 5.54
C TRP A 22 16.67 28.98 4.83
N LEU A 23 16.04 30.06 4.37
CA LEU A 23 14.78 30.00 3.62
C LEU A 23 14.95 29.30 2.27
N SER A 24 16.08 29.52 1.59
CA SER A 24 16.43 28.84 0.34
C SER A 24 16.71 27.35 0.58
N TYR A 25 17.49 27.04 1.62
CA TYR A 25 17.83 25.67 2.01
C TYR A 25 16.60 24.85 2.40
N THR A 26 15.70 25.42 3.22
CA THR A 26 14.44 24.78 3.60
C THR A 26 13.53 24.54 2.40
N ARG A 27 13.40 25.51 1.49
CA ARG A 27 12.66 25.33 0.23
C ARG A 27 13.26 24.25 -0.67
N ARG A 28 14.59 24.19 -0.80
CA ARG A 28 15.28 23.15 -1.56
C ARG A 28 15.03 21.77 -0.97
N ARG A 29 15.16 21.63 0.35
CA ARG A 29 14.90 20.38 1.07
C ARG A 29 13.44 19.91 0.93
N ALA A 30 12.49 20.84 0.93
CA ALA A 30 11.08 20.52 0.68
C ALA A 30 10.83 20.01 -0.75
N ARG A 31 11.51 20.60 -1.75
CA ARG A 31 11.47 20.13 -3.15
C ARG A 31 12.09 18.74 -3.29
N GLU A 32 13.26 18.51 -2.69
CA GLU A 32 13.96 17.22 -2.70
C GLU A 32 13.11 16.11 -2.04
N ARG A 33 12.46 16.41 -0.90
CA ARG A 33 11.51 15.50 -0.25
C ARG A 33 10.32 15.17 -1.14
N THR A 34 9.76 16.17 -1.83
CA THR A 34 8.61 15.95 -2.73
C THR A 34 9.00 15.11 -3.96
N ALA A 35 10.17 15.36 -4.55
CA ALA A 35 10.67 14.56 -5.66
C ALA A 35 10.97 13.11 -5.23
N THR A 36 11.58 12.94 -4.06
CA THR A 36 11.87 11.61 -3.50
C THR A 36 10.59 10.83 -3.22
N ARG A 37 9.61 11.46 -2.56
CA ARG A 37 8.28 10.90 -2.32
C ARG A 37 7.58 10.46 -3.60
N ARG A 38 7.70 11.24 -4.68
CA ARG A 38 7.15 10.89 -5.99
C ARG A 38 7.80 9.65 -6.58
N LEU A 39 9.13 9.61 -6.61
CA LEU A 39 9.87 8.45 -7.12
C LEU A 39 9.54 7.21 -6.31
N LEU A 40 9.45 7.37 -5.00
CA LEU A 40 9.14 6.28 -4.08
C LEU A 40 7.68 5.80 -4.24
N ALA A 41 6.74 6.70 -4.51
CA ALA A 41 5.38 6.33 -4.92
C ALA A 41 5.38 5.54 -6.24
N GLN A 42 6.16 5.95 -7.24
CA GLN A 42 6.29 5.24 -8.51
C GLN A 42 6.90 3.84 -8.34
N VAL A 43 7.92 3.71 -7.47
CA VAL A 43 8.52 2.43 -7.12
C VAL A 43 7.50 1.51 -6.45
N MET A 44 6.63 2.05 -5.57
CA MET A 44 5.57 1.29 -4.92
C MET A 44 4.38 0.92 -5.83
N MET A 45 4.18 1.62 -6.95
CA MET A 45 3.10 1.28 -7.89
C MET A 45 3.27 -0.14 -8.45
N THR A 46 4.50 -0.57 -8.72
CA THR A 46 4.76 -1.91 -9.26
C THR A 46 4.32 -3.02 -8.30
N PRO A 47 4.82 -3.13 -7.05
CA PRO A 47 4.41 -4.20 -6.15
C PRO A 47 2.91 -4.15 -5.81
N VAL A 48 2.33 -2.97 -5.60
CA VAL A 48 0.89 -2.84 -5.33
C VAL A 48 0.06 -3.20 -6.56
N GLY A 49 0.49 -2.82 -7.76
CA GLY A 49 -0.16 -3.20 -9.02
C GLY A 49 -0.05 -4.71 -9.30
N THR A 50 1.08 -5.33 -8.96
CA THR A 50 1.24 -6.79 -9.02
C THR A 50 0.27 -7.48 -8.07
N ALA A 51 0.15 -7.00 -6.84
CA ALA A 51 -0.83 -7.51 -5.89
C ALA A 51 -2.27 -7.39 -6.41
N GLN A 52 -2.60 -6.25 -7.05
CA GLN A 52 -3.91 -6.03 -7.67
C GLN A 52 -4.21 -7.05 -8.78
N LEU A 53 -3.21 -7.39 -9.60
CA LEU A 53 -3.36 -8.43 -10.62
C LEU A 53 -3.53 -9.82 -9.99
N GLN A 54 -2.76 -10.13 -8.95
CA GLN A 54 -2.82 -11.42 -8.27
C GLN A 54 -4.15 -11.64 -7.58
N ILE A 55 -4.67 -10.64 -6.84
CA ILE A 55 -5.98 -10.76 -6.19
C ILE A 55 -7.12 -10.86 -7.21
N ALA A 56 -7.04 -10.13 -8.32
CA ALA A 56 -8.02 -10.24 -9.40
C ALA A 56 -8.02 -11.63 -10.05
N LYS A 57 -6.83 -12.20 -10.29
CA LYS A 57 -6.69 -13.59 -10.77
C LYS A 57 -7.29 -14.57 -9.78
N PHE A 58 -6.93 -14.46 -8.50
CA PHE A 58 -7.43 -15.34 -7.45
C PHE A 58 -8.95 -15.30 -7.35
N ARG A 59 -9.53 -14.09 -7.34
CA ARG A 59 -10.99 -13.90 -7.38
C ARG A 59 -11.61 -14.58 -8.59
N SER A 60 -11.06 -14.41 -9.78
CA SER A 60 -11.57 -15.04 -11.00
C SER A 60 -11.45 -16.56 -11.00
N THR A 61 -10.50 -17.12 -10.26
CA THR A 61 -10.40 -18.57 -10.06
C THR A 61 -11.46 -19.10 -9.09
N VAL A 62 -11.77 -18.35 -8.02
CA VAL A 62 -12.74 -18.75 -7.00
C VAL A 62 -14.20 -18.52 -7.43
N ALA A 63 -14.44 -17.37 -8.06
CA ALA A 63 -15.75 -16.92 -8.53
C ALA A 63 -15.63 -16.46 -9.98
N PRO A 64 -15.68 -17.40 -10.95
CA PRO A 64 -15.60 -17.07 -12.37
C PRO A 64 -16.80 -16.23 -12.83
N GLN A 65 -16.57 -15.41 -13.87
CA GLN A 65 -17.56 -14.42 -14.35
C GLN A 65 -18.78 -15.05 -15.05
N ASP A 66 -18.71 -16.34 -15.37
CA ASP A 66 -19.81 -17.11 -15.94
C ASP A 66 -20.89 -17.45 -14.89
N GLY A 67 -20.65 -17.13 -13.62
CA GLY A 67 -21.57 -17.40 -12.52
C GLY A 67 -21.53 -18.84 -12.03
N SER A 68 -20.52 -19.63 -12.44
CA SER A 68 -20.37 -21.00 -11.93
C SER A 68 -20.06 -21.01 -10.44
N THR A 69 -20.83 -21.81 -9.69
CA THR A 69 -20.61 -22.06 -8.26
C THR A 69 -19.84 -23.34 -8.00
N SER A 70 -19.37 -24.03 -9.05
CA SER A 70 -18.71 -25.34 -8.94
C SER A 70 -17.49 -25.31 -8.02
N VAL A 71 -16.69 -24.23 -8.10
CA VAL A 71 -15.49 -24.06 -7.27
C VAL A 71 -15.86 -23.83 -5.80
N VAL A 72 -16.90 -23.05 -5.52
CA VAL A 72 -17.38 -22.82 -4.15
C VAL A 72 -17.93 -24.10 -3.54
N GLN A 73 -18.65 -24.91 -4.34
CA GLN A 73 -19.10 -26.24 -3.92
C GLN A 73 -17.92 -27.19 -3.70
N GLU A 74 -16.89 -27.13 -4.53
CA GLU A 74 -15.68 -27.94 -4.34
C GLU A 74 -14.94 -27.56 -3.05
N LEU A 75 -14.82 -26.26 -2.76
CA LEU A 75 -14.24 -25.76 -1.51
C LEU A 75 -15.04 -26.19 -0.27
N ALA A 76 -16.37 -26.28 -0.38
CA ALA A 76 -17.20 -26.77 0.73
C ALA A 76 -16.99 -28.27 1.00
N ASN A 77 -16.71 -29.07 -0.03
CA ASN A 77 -16.73 -30.53 0.06
C ASN A 77 -15.34 -31.20 0.06
N SER A 78 -14.25 -30.47 -0.18
CA SER A 78 -12.92 -31.06 -0.37
C SER A 78 -11.82 -30.29 0.35
N HIS A 79 -11.19 -30.95 1.32
CA HIS A 79 -10.04 -30.45 2.06
C HIS A 79 -8.87 -30.18 1.12
N ASN A 80 -8.65 -31.05 0.12
CA ASN A 80 -7.61 -30.84 -0.88
C ASN A 80 -7.85 -29.56 -1.69
N ALA A 81 -9.10 -29.27 -2.05
CA ALA A 81 -9.45 -28.02 -2.72
C ALA A 81 -9.20 -26.81 -1.80
N ARG A 82 -9.64 -26.88 -0.54
CA ARG A 82 -9.39 -25.81 0.44
C ARG A 82 -7.88 -25.53 0.62
N SER A 83 -7.07 -26.58 0.79
CA SER A 83 -5.62 -26.49 0.94
C SER A 83 -4.95 -25.89 -0.32
N LEU A 84 -5.36 -26.32 -1.51
CA LEU A 84 -4.84 -25.82 -2.77
C LEU A 84 -5.14 -24.32 -2.95
N PHE A 85 -6.38 -23.90 -2.67
CA PHE A 85 -6.76 -22.50 -2.76
C PHE A 85 -6.14 -21.63 -1.66
N ALA A 86 -5.87 -22.21 -0.48
CA ALA A 86 -5.04 -21.55 0.53
C ALA A 86 -3.64 -21.24 -0.03
N GLY A 87 -3.05 -22.17 -0.78
CA GLY A 87 -1.80 -21.94 -1.51
C GLY A 87 -1.89 -20.80 -2.54
N TYR A 88 -3.00 -20.66 -3.25
CA TYR A 88 -3.20 -19.55 -4.19
C TYR A 88 -3.36 -18.19 -3.48
N ALA A 89 -4.01 -18.14 -2.32
CA ALA A 89 -4.10 -16.91 -1.53
C ALA A 89 -2.71 -16.38 -1.13
N GLN A 90 -1.76 -17.28 -0.83
CA GLN A 90 -0.37 -16.93 -0.51
C GLN A 90 0.40 -16.29 -1.67
N LEU A 91 -0.08 -16.43 -2.92
CA LEU A 91 0.53 -15.78 -4.08
C LEU A 91 0.26 -14.28 -4.11
N VAL A 92 -0.81 -13.80 -3.46
CA VAL A 92 -1.12 -12.37 -3.34
C VAL A 92 -0.14 -11.75 -2.37
N LYS A 93 0.81 -10.95 -2.88
CA LYS A 93 1.85 -10.31 -2.06
C LYS A 93 2.01 -8.85 -2.43
N VAL A 94 2.19 -8.03 -1.40
CA VAL A 94 2.61 -6.63 -1.54
C VAL A 94 4.02 -6.55 -0.98
N ASP A 95 5.00 -6.60 -1.88
CA ASP A 95 6.39 -6.46 -1.49
C ASP A 95 6.70 -5.00 -1.15
N LEU A 96 7.46 -4.80 -0.08
CA LEU A 96 7.98 -3.51 0.34
C LEU A 96 9.43 -3.39 -0.13
N PRO A 97 9.72 -2.59 -1.17
CA PRO A 97 11.09 -2.33 -1.60
C PRO A 97 11.88 -1.68 -0.46
N SER A 98 13.16 -2.02 -0.31
CA SER A 98 14.01 -1.44 0.76
C SER A 98 14.04 0.09 0.71
N GLN A 99 13.98 0.67 -0.48
CA GLN A 99 13.94 2.12 -0.67
C GLN A 99 12.68 2.75 -0.05
N PHE A 100 11.58 2.00 0.05
CA PHE A 100 10.37 2.41 0.75
C PHE A 100 10.59 2.39 2.26
N VAL A 101 11.14 1.30 2.82
CA VAL A 101 11.33 1.14 4.26
C VAL A 101 12.20 2.27 4.82
N ASP A 102 13.27 2.63 4.11
CA ASP A 102 14.21 3.68 4.54
C ASP A 102 13.60 5.10 4.55
N LYS A 103 12.48 5.30 3.85
CA LYS A 103 11.92 6.63 3.56
C LYS A 103 10.39 6.66 3.61
N ALA A 104 9.77 5.75 4.36
CA ALA A 104 8.32 5.64 4.49
C ALA A 104 7.72 6.87 5.17
N ASP A 105 8.51 7.56 6.00
CA ASP A 105 8.16 8.82 6.67
C ASP A 105 7.88 9.98 5.69
N LEU A 106 8.32 9.84 4.43
CA LEU A 106 8.07 10.86 3.42
C LEU A 106 6.61 10.91 2.96
N PHE A 107 5.83 9.84 3.12
CA PHE A 107 4.43 9.85 2.74
C PHE A 107 3.55 10.61 3.72
N GLY A 108 2.52 11.26 3.18
CA GLY A 108 1.44 11.78 4.00
C GLY A 108 0.67 10.63 4.67
N GLU A 109 0.05 10.95 5.80
CA GLU A 109 -0.73 10.03 6.63
C GLU A 109 -1.71 9.16 5.81
N THR A 110 -2.42 9.77 4.85
CA THR A 110 -3.38 9.05 4.01
C THR A 110 -2.74 7.90 3.21
N THR A 111 -1.61 8.13 2.54
CA THR A 111 -0.95 7.12 1.71
C THR A 111 -0.29 6.05 2.58
N SER A 112 0.35 6.46 3.68
CA SER A 112 0.94 5.55 4.66
C SER A 112 -0.10 4.63 5.27
N ASN A 113 -1.24 5.17 5.72
CA ASN A 113 -2.31 4.39 6.34
C ASN A 113 -2.93 3.41 5.34
N ARG A 114 -3.15 3.82 4.09
CA ARG A 114 -3.69 2.92 3.05
C ARG A 114 -2.72 1.77 2.74
N LEU A 115 -1.42 2.03 2.64
CA LEU A 115 -0.41 0.98 2.43
C LEU A 115 -0.30 0.03 3.63
N ALA A 116 -0.25 0.57 4.84
CA ALA A 116 -0.23 -0.24 6.06
C ALA A 116 -1.49 -1.12 6.17
N TYR A 117 -2.66 -0.54 5.89
CA TYR A 117 -3.92 -1.26 5.89
C TYR A 117 -3.95 -2.35 4.81
N THR A 118 -3.40 -2.08 3.63
CA THR A 118 -3.26 -3.09 2.56
C THR A 118 -2.42 -4.29 3.02
N LEU A 119 -1.27 -4.05 3.64
CA LEU A 119 -0.41 -5.12 4.15
C LEU A 119 -1.14 -5.95 5.21
N SER A 120 -1.89 -5.28 6.10
CA SER A 120 -2.72 -5.95 7.10
C SER A 120 -3.81 -6.82 6.45
N GLN A 121 -4.47 -6.32 5.39
CA GLN A 121 -5.54 -7.06 4.71
C GLN A 121 -5.01 -8.25 3.92
N VAL A 122 -3.85 -8.12 3.26
CA VAL A 122 -3.17 -9.26 2.62
C VAL A 122 -2.77 -10.32 3.65
N SER A 123 -2.27 -9.90 4.82
CA SER A 123 -1.94 -10.84 5.91
C SER A 123 -3.20 -11.56 6.43
N ARG A 124 -4.32 -10.82 6.58
CA ARG A 124 -5.59 -11.40 7.00
C ARG A 124 -6.15 -12.37 5.95
N LEU A 125 -6.01 -12.06 4.66
CA LEU A 125 -6.33 -12.96 3.56
C LEU A 125 -5.57 -14.29 3.71
N HIS A 126 -4.26 -14.24 3.93
CA HIS A 126 -3.43 -15.42 4.14
C HIS A 126 -3.90 -16.25 5.33
N SER A 127 -4.13 -15.61 6.49
CA SER A 127 -4.56 -16.32 7.69
C SER A 127 -5.93 -16.98 7.54
N VAL A 128 -6.91 -16.28 6.98
CA VAL A 128 -8.28 -16.81 6.79
C VAL A 128 -8.27 -17.97 5.80
N TRP A 129 -7.56 -17.84 4.69
CA TRP A 129 -7.48 -18.91 3.70
C TRP A 129 -6.67 -20.11 4.20
N SER A 130 -5.63 -19.91 5.00
CA SER A 130 -4.93 -21.01 5.68
C SER A 130 -5.87 -21.73 6.64
N ALA A 131 -6.62 -20.99 7.47
CA ALA A 131 -7.57 -21.59 8.42
C ALA A 131 -8.64 -22.41 7.70
N LEU A 132 -9.18 -21.93 6.58
CA LEU A 132 -10.08 -22.70 5.73
C LEU A 132 -9.38 -23.94 5.14
N GLY A 133 -8.14 -23.78 4.68
CA GLY A 133 -7.30 -24.86 4.14
C GLY A 133 -7.04 -25.99 5.13
N ASP A 134 -6.93 -25.66 6.41
CA ASP A 134 -6.64 -26.62 7.48
C ASP A 134 -7.88 -27.39 7.98
N LEU A 135 -9.10 -26.98 7.58
CA LEU A 135 -10.33 -27.67 7.98
C LEU A 135 -10.47 -29.03 7.28
N PRO A 136 -10.57 -30.15 8.04
CA PRO A 136 -10.73 -31.48 7.47
C PRO A 136 -12.14 -31.69 6.92
N ASP A 137 -12.34 -32.76 6.14
CA ASP A 137 -13.63 -33.05 5.49
C ASP A 137 -14.72 -33.54 6.46
N ASP A 138 -14.35 -33.98 7.66
CA ASP A 138 -15.26 -34.39 8.73
C ASP A 138 -15.63 -33.23 9.68
N ALA A 139 -15.12 -32.02 9.44
CA ALA A 139 -15.53 -30.83 10.19
C ALA A 139 -17.02 -30.54 9.97
N ASP A 140 -17.61 -29.83 10.93
CA ASP A 140 -19.02 -29.46 10.87
C ASP A 140 -19.29 -28.63 9.61
N THR A 141 -20.33 -28.98 8.84
CA THR A 141 -20.67 -28.30 7.60
C THR A 141 -20.95 -26.81 7.83
N HIS A 142 -21.54 -26.46 8.96
CA HIS A 142 -21.79 -25.06 9.32
C HIS A 142 -20.48 -24.28 9.52
N ASP A 143 -19.48 -24.89 10.17
CA ASP A 143 -18.17 -24.27 10.39
C ASP A 143 -17.42 -24.08 9.06
N ILE A 144 -17.50 -25.07 8.16
CA ILE A 144 -16.92 -24.97 6.81
C ILE A 144 -17.59 -23.84 6.02
N GLU A 145 -18.92 -23.81 5.98
CA GLU A 145 -19.67 -22.78 5.24
C GLU A 145 -19.41 -21.37 5.80
N GLN A 146 -19.35 -21.23 7.12
CA GLN A 146 -19.02 -19.96 7.78
C GLN A 146 -17.60 -19.51 7.44
N CYS A 147 -16.60 -20.39 7.57
CA CYS A 147 -15.21 -20.07 7.23
C CYS A 147 -15.05 -19.74 5.75
N LEU A 148 -15.74 -20.46 4.87
CA LEU A 148 -15.77 -20.19 3.44
C LEU A 148 -16.37 -18.82 3.14
N GLY A 149 -17.49 -18.47 3.77
CA GLY A 149 -18.10 -17.14 3.63
C GLY A 149 -17.16 -16.01 4.03
N VAL A 150 -16.44 -16.16 5.15
CA VAL A 150 -15.42 -15.19 5.59
C VAL A 150 -14.25 -15.13 4.61
N ALA A 151 -13.77 -16.26 4.10
CA ALA A 151 -12.68 -16.32 3.12
C ALA A 151 -13.02 -15.63 1.81
N LEU A 152 -14.24 -15.81 1.31
CA LEU A 152 -14.75 -15.14 0.12
C LEU A 152 -14.89 -13.62 0.33
N LEU A 153 -15.41 -13.20 1.49
CA LEU A 153 -15.49 -11.78 1.83
C LEU A 153 -14.09 -11.14 1.87
N GLN A 154 -13.11 -11.85 2.43
CA GLN A 154 -11.75 -11.37 2.56
C GLN A 154 -11.06 -11.15 1.20
N ILE A 155 -11.41 -11.90 0.15
CA ILE A 155 -10.95 -11.62 -1.23
C ILE A 155 -11.40 -10.23 -1.66
N LYS A 156 -12.70 -9.94 -1.48
CA LYS A 156 -13.30 -8.66 -1.87
C LYS A 156 -12.70 -7.49 -1.09
N GLU A 157 -12.60 -7.63 0.24
CA GLU A 157 -11.99 -6.60 1.10
C GLU A 157 -10.54 -6.33 0.70
N SER A 158 -9.77 -7.38 0.38
CA SER A 158 -8.38 -7.23 -0.05
C SER A 158 -8.28 -6.55 -1.42
N GLU A 159 -9.14 -6.90 -2.38
CA GLU A 159 -9.19 -6.27 -3.72
C GLU A 159 -9.46 -4.77 -3.61
N GLU A 160 -10.44 -4.39 -2.80
CA GLU A 160 -10.83 -2.98 -2.59
C GLU A 160 -9.66 -2.18 -1.98
N VAL A 161 -9.09 -2.66 -0.88
CA VAL A 161 -8.02 -1.96 -0.17
C VAL A 161 -6.74 -1.87 -0.99
N ILE A 162 -6.38 -2.92 -1.73
CA ILE A 162 -5.25 -2.87 -2.68
C ILE A 162 -5.50 -1.80 -3.76
N GLY A 163 -6.72 -1.76 -4.31
CA GLY A 163 -7.11 -0.75 -5.30
C GLY A 163 -7.03 0.68 -4.76
N GLU A 164 -7.51 0.89 -3.53
CA GLU A 164 -7.42 2.16 -2.84
C GLU A 164 -5.98 2.64 -2.60
N ALA A 165 -5.09 1.74 -2.16
CA ALA A 165 -3.68 2.06 -1.99
C ALA A 165 -3.00 2.38 -3.32
N PHE A 166 -3.35 1.64 -4.38
CA PHE A 166 -2.86 1.94 -5.72
C PHE A 166 -3.29 3.33 -6.20
N GLN A 167 -4.55 3.71 -5.96
CA GLN A 167 -5.03 5.05 -6.30
C GLN A 167 -4.33 6.16 -5.49
N ALA A 168 -4.09 5.93 -4.19
CA ALA A 168 -3.32 6.86 -3.37
C ALA A 168 -1.89 7.06 -3.90
N LEU A 169 -1.22 5.96 -4.28
CA LEU A 169 0.09 6.02 -4.94
C LEU A 169 0.03 6.77 -6.27
N LEU A 170 -0.99 6.53 -7.10
CA LEU A 170 -1.19 7.24 -8.37
C LEU A 170 -1.34 8.75 -8.17
N MET A 171 -2.12 9.17 -7.17
CA MET A 171 -2.25 10.57 -6.81
C MET A 171 -0.91 11.15 -6.38
N GLU A 172 -0.18 10.48 -5.49
CA GLU A 172 1.13 10.96 -5.00
C GLU A 172 2.19 11.03 -6.12
N GLY A 173 2.20 10.03 -7.01
CA GLY A 173 3.09 9.95 -8.16
C GLY A 173 2.78 10.95 -9.27
N ARG A 174 1.52 11.41 -9.39
CA ARG A 174 1.05 12.39 -10.40
C ARG A 174 0.97 13.83 -9.88
N ALA A 175 0.67 14.04 -8.60
CA ALA A 175 0.30 15.35 -8.04
C ALA A 175 1.39 16.43 -8.15
N SER A 176 2.66 16.08 -8.32
CA SER A 176 3.72 17.09 -8.51
C SER A 176 3.84 17.63 -9.95
N TRP A 177 3.23 17.00 -10.98
CA TRP A 177 3.31 17.48 -12.37
C TRP A 177 2.66 18.85 -12.57
N LYS A 178 1.59 19.17 -11.81
CA LYS A 178 0.94 20.49 -11.87
C LYS A 178 1.76 21.62 -11.22
N SER A 179 2.75 21.29 -10.38
CA SER A 179 3.61 22.31 -9.73
C SER A 179 4.78 22.78 -10.61
N GLN A 180 5.02 22.11 -11.75
CA GLN A 180 6.14 22.40 -12.66
C GLN A 180 5.72 23.21 -13.91
N LYS A 181 4.45 23.66 -13.95
CA LYS A 181 3.87 24.51 -15.01
C LYS A 181 3.58 25.96 -14.55
N ARG A 182 4.18 26.42 -13.45
CA ARG A 182 4.14 27.83 -13.03
C ARG A 182 5.54 28.41 -12.97
#